data_AF-A0A958UYH7-F1
#
_entry.id   AF-A0A958UYH7-F1
#
_cell.length_a   1.000
_cell.length_b   1.000
_cell.length_c   1.000
_cell.angle_alpha   90.00
_cell.angle_beta   90.00
_cell.angle_gamma   90.00
#
_symmetry.space_group_name_H-M   'P 1'
#
loop_
_entity.id
_entity.type
_entity.pdbx_description
1 polymer ?
#
loop_
_entity_poly.entity_id
_entity_poly.type
_entity_poly.pdbx_seq_one_letter_code
_entity_poly.pdbx_strand_id
1 'polypeptide(L)'
;METFLEQLNDAQLAPTKHINGPIIIIAGAGSGKTRVLTYRIAYLMHNKVDPFNVLALTFTNDAARERKERIAKIVGESEAKNLWMGTFQS
;
A
#
# COMPACT_ATOMS: atom_id res chain seq x y z
N MET A 1 -11.40 -11.89 3.96
CA MET A 1 -10.47 -11.06 4.75
C MET A 1 -9.00 -11.40 4.46
N GLU A 2 -8.68 -12.56 3.89
CA GLU A 2 -7.29 -13.01 3.69
C GLU A 2 -6.82 -13.10 2.22
N THR A 3 -7.70 -12.92 1.23
CA THR A 3 -7.45 -13.30 -0.17
C THR A 3 -6.32 -12.54 -0.88
N PHE A 4 -5.97 -11.31 -0.46
CA PHE A 4 -4.83 -10.59 -1.07
C PHE A 4 -3.50 -10.90 -0.38
N LEU A 5 -3.50 -11.24 0.92
CA LEU A 5 -2.30 -11.59 1.65
C LEU A 5 -1.77 -12.98 1.29
N GLU A 6 -2.66 -13.91 0.94
CA GLU A 6 -2.33 -15.25 0.45
C GLU A 6 -1.46 -15.24 -0.83
N GLN A 7 -1.43 -14.11 -1.53
CA GLN A 7 -0.67 -13.96 -2.76
C GLN A 7 0.77 -13.47 -2.53
N LEU A 8 1.17 -13.28 -1.27
CA LEU A 8 2.50 -12.83 -0.86
C LEU A 8 3.32 -14.02 -0.36
N ASN A 9 4.61 -14.03 -0.67
CA ASN A 9 5.56 -14.89 0.02
C ASN A 9 5.95 -14.31 1.39
N ASP A 10 6.67 -15.06 2.21
CA ASP A 10 7.02 -14.64 3.58
C ASP A 10 7.80 -13.32 3.63
N ALA A 11 8.74 -13.11 2.69
CA ALA A 11 9.55 -11.90 2.61
C ALA A 11 8.72 -10.65 2.23
N GLN A 12 7.60 -10.84 1.52
CA GLN A 12 6.65 -9.78 1.19
C GLN A 12 5.60 -9.59 2.31
N LEU A 13 5.19 -10.68 2.95
CA LEU A 13 4.16 -10.69 3.99
C LEU A 13 4.61 -9.94 5.24
N ALA A 14 5.85 -10.16 5.68
CA ALA A 14 6.42 -9.50 6.86
C ALA A 14 6.32 -7.95 6.79
N PRO A 15 6.85 -7.28 5.74
CA PRO A 15 6.72 -5.82 5.64
C PRO A 15 5.30 -5.33 5.35
N THR A 16 4.42 -6.16 4.77
CA THR A 16 3.01 -5.83 4.56
C THR A 16 2.22 -5.81 5.88
N LYS A 17 2.53 -6.72 6.82
CA LYS A 17 1.88 -6.78 8.14
C LYS A 17 2.47 -5.81 9.17
N HIS A 18 3.56 -5.11 8.82
CA HIS A 18 4.21 -4.17 9.72
C HIS A 18 3.39 -2.88 9.89
N ILE A 19 2.85 -2.66 11.09
CA ILE A 19 2.03 -1.48 11.42
C ILE A 19 2.84 -0.40 12.14
N ASN A 20 3.60 -0.79 13.17
CA ASN A 20 4.17 0.14 14.13
C ASN A 20 5.68 0.31 13.96
N GLY A 21 6.16 1.54 14.07
CA GLY A 21 7.59 1.86 14.05
C GLY A 21 8.21 1.90 12.64
N PRO A 22 9.45 2.40 12.54
CA PRO A 22 10.14 2.59 11.27
C PRO A 22 10.51 1.25 10.62
N ILE A 23 10.51 1.24 9.29
CA ILE A 23 10.92 0.08 8.48
C ILE A 23 11.45 0.54 7.13
N ILE A 24 12.51 -0.12 6.67
CA ILE A 24 13.08 0.04 5.33
C ILE A 24 13.00 -1.29 4.58
N ILE A 25 12.57 -1.26 3.32
CA ILE A 25 12.44 -2.45 2.47
C ILE A 25 13.42 -2.30 1.31
N ILE A 26 14.46 -3.12 1.31
CA ILE A 26 15.46 -3.18 0.23
C ILE A 26 15.14 -4.39 -0.63
N ALA A 27 14.88 -4.18 -1.93
CA ALA A 27 14.51 -5.28 -2.81
C ALA A 27 14.92 -5.02 -4.27
N GLY A 28 15.34 -6.09 -4.95
CA GLY A 28 15.75 -6.06 -6.37
C GLY A 28 14.60 -5.78 -7.35
N ALA A 29 14.92 -5.61 -8.64
CA ALA A 29 13.89 -5.52 -9.68
C ALA A 29 13.00 -6.78 -9.70
N GLY A 30 11.72 -6.63 -10.05
CA GLY A 30 10.78 -7.76 -10.10
C GLY A 30 10.34 -8.37 -8.76
N SER A 31 10.91 -7.95 -7.62
CA SER A 31 10.60 -8.49 -6.28
C SER A 31 9.22 -8.16 -5.72
N GLY A 32 8.39 -7.40 -6.44
CA GLY A 32 7.04 -7.04 -5.99
C GLY A 32 6.95 -5.86 -5.02
N LYS A 33 7.94 -4.97 -4.97
CA LYS A 33 7.94 -3.74 -4.13
C LYS A 33 6.61 -2.97 -4.15
N THR A 34 6.09 -2.72 -5.35
CA THR A 34 4.81 -2.02 -5.52
C THR A 34 3.64 -2.80 -4.90
N ARG A 35 3.63 -4.13 -5.05
CA ARG A 35 2.60 -5.00 -4.46
C ARG A 35 2.63 -4.94 -2.94
N VAL A 36 3.83 -5.03 -2.34
CA VAL A 36 4.02 -4.93 -0.89
C VAL A 36 3.47 -3.60 -0.36
N LEU A 37 3.79 -2.47 -1.02
CA LEU A 37 3.29 -1.15 -0.60
C LEU A 37 1.77 -1.03 -0.73
N THR A 38 1.20 -1.46 -1.86
CA THR A 38 -0.26 -1.46 -2.08
C THR A 38 -0.98 -2.30 -1.03
N TYR A 39 -0.50 -3.53 -0.79
CA TYR A 39 -1.16 -4.44 0.16
C TYR A 39 -0.95 -4.00 1.59
N ARG A 40 0.16 -3.34 1.91
CA ARG A 40 0.37 -2.74 3.22
C ARG A 40 -0.65 -1.64 3.51
N ILE A 41 -0.89 -0.73 2.56
CA ILE A 41 -1.88 0.33 2.75
C ILE A 41 -3.27 -0.27 2.96
N ALA A 42 -3.65 -1.25 2.13
CA ALA A 42 -4.91 -1.97 2.30
C ALA A 42 -4.98 -2.70 3.65
N TYR A 43 -3.88 -3.30 4.11
CA TYR A 43 -3.77 -3.97 5.40
C TYR A 43 -3.95 -2.97 6.56
N LEU A 44 -3.33 -1.79 6.51
CA LEU A 44 -3.51 -0.75 7.52
C LEU A 44 -4.98 -0.33 7.64
N MET A 45 -5.63 -0.03 6.51
CA MET A 45 -7.05 0.34 6.46
C MET A 45 -7.93 -0.77 7.03
N HIS A 46 -7.62 -2.02 6.69
CA HIS A 46 -8.31 -3.18 7.21
C HIS A 46 -8.17 -3.33 8.75
N ASN A 47 -7.00 -3.00 9.28
CA ASN A 47 -6.71 -2.95 10.73
C ASN A 47 -7.20 -1.65 11.39
N LYS A 48 -8.25 -1.02 10.85
CA LYS A 48 -8.91 0.17 11.41
C LYS A 48 -8.04 1.42 11.52
N VAL A 49 -6.95 1.49 10.74
CA VAL A 49 -6.26 2.77 10.53
C VAL A 49 -7.12 3.62 9.63
N ASP A 50 -7.51 4.80 10.12
CA ASP A 50 -8.23 5.79 9.32
C ASP A 50 -7.41 6.14 8.06
N PRO A 51 -7.97 6.03 6.85
CA PRO A 51 -7.28 6.37 5.60
C PRO A 51 -6.71 7.79 5.57
N PHE A 52 -7.33 8.75 6.28
CA PHE A 52 -6.82 10.12 6.39
C PHE A 52 -5.48 10.21 7.12
N ASN A 53 -5.13 9.19 7.92
CA ASN A 53 -3.84 9.10 8.61
C ASN A 53 -2.75 8.39 7.80
N VAL A 54 -3.03 8.02 6.54
CA VAL A 54 -2.07 7.32 5.67
C VAL A 54 -1.64 8.23 4.53
N LEU A 55 -0.36 8.61 4.54
CA LEU A 55 0.31 9.33 3.46
C LEU A 55 1.16 8.36 2.61
N ALA A 56 0.90 8.31 1.31
CA ALA A 56 1.63 7.48 0.35
C ALA A 56 2.22 8.31 -0.78
N LEU A 57 3.55 8.40 -0.84
CA LEU A 57 4.27 9.22 -1.83
C LEU A 57 5.01 8.36 -2.86
N THR A 58 5.10 8.87 -4.07
CA THR A 58 5.88 8.29 -5.17
C THR A 58 6.45 9.39 -6.06
N PHE A 59 7.31 9.04 -7.02
CA PHE A 59 7.97 10.04 -7.89
C PHE A 59 7.14 10.49 -9.09
N THR A 60 6.19 9.68 -9.57
CA THR A 60 5.41 9.98 -10.78
C THR A 60 3.91 9.92 -10.53
N ASN A 61 3.17 10.79 -11.23
CA ASN A 61 1.71 10.84 -11.14
C ASN A 61 1.06 9.55 -11.63
N ASP A 62 1.59 8.93 -12.69
CA ASP A 62 1.09 7.65 -13.18
C ASP A 62 1.23 6.54 -12.15
N ALA A 63 2.36 6.48 -11.43
CA ALA A 63 2.53 5.51 -10.35
C ALA A 63 1.58 5.80 -9.17
N ALA A 64 1.30 7.07 -8.87
CA ALA A 64 0.34 7.43 -7.81
C ALA A 64 -1.06 6.96 -8.17
N ARG A 65 -1.51 7.25 -9.40
CA ARG A 65 -2.81 6.84 -9.93
C ARG A 65 -2.96 5.32 -9.99
N GLU A 66 -2.03 4.63 -10.61
CA GLU A 66 -2.06 3.17 -10.75
C GLU A 66 -2.14 2.46 -9.39
N ARG A 67 -1.34 2.91 -8.41
CA ARG A 67 -1.35 2.34 -7.08
C ARG A 67 -2.65 2.65 -6.33
N LYS A 68 -3.21 3.85 -6.48
CA LYS A 68 -4.51 4.22 -5.88
C LYS A 68 -5.63 3.34 -6.44
N GLU A 69 -5.66 3.11 -7.75
CA GLU A 69 -6.59 2.18 -8.41
C GLU A 69 -6.43 0.74 -7.88
N ARG A 70 -5.19 0.27 -7.70
CA ARG A 70 -4.94 -1.06 -7.11
C ARG A 70 -5.44 -1.17 -5.67
N ILE A 71 -5.27 -0.13 -4.86
CA ILE A 71 -5.79 -0.08 -3.48
C ILE A 71 -7.32 -0.09 -3.50
N ALA A 72 -7.95 0.72 -4.35
CA ALA A 72 -9.40 0.81 -4.50
C ALA A 72 -10.04 -0.55 -4.83
N LYS A 73 -9.38 -1.38 -5.65
CA LYS A 73 -9.84 -2.75 -5.93
C LYS A 73 -9.89 -3.67 -4.71
N ILE A 74 -9.15 -3.34 -3.64
CA ILE A 74 -9.06 -4.15 -2.41
C ILE A 74 -10.01 -3.61 -1.34
N VAL A 75 -10.01 -2.29 -1.11
CA VAL A 75 -10.71 -1.64 0.00
C VAL A 75 -12.00 -0.93 -0.41
N GLY A 76 -12.27 -0.83 -1.71
CA GLY A 76 -13.38 -0.08 -2.28
C GLY A 76 -13.01 1.36 -2.67
N GLU A 77 -13.65 1.86 -3.71
CA GLU A 77 -13.44 3.21 -4.26
C GLU A 77 -13.72 4.33 -3.24
N SER A 78 -14.75 4.16 -2.41
CA SER A 78 -15.13 5.15 -1.39
C SER A 78 -14.00 5.36 -0.37
N GLU A 79 -13.46 4.26 0.16
CA GLU A 79 -12.38 4.28 1.14
C GLU A 79 -11.06 4.76 0.54
N ALA A 80 -10.74 4.31 -0.68
CA ALA A 80 -9.50 4.70 -1.35
C ALA A 80 -9.46 6.19 -1.69
N LYS A 81 -10.60 6.85 -1.89
CA LYS A 81 -10.66 8.32 -2.13
C LYS A 81 -10.11 9.12 -0.96
N ASN A 82 -10.30 8.65 0.27
CA ASN A 82 -9.86 9.31 1.50
C ASN A 82 -8.34 9.19 1.73
N LEU A 83 -7.64 8.35 0.97
CA LEU A 83 -6.19 8.19 1.05
C LEU A 83 -5.45 9.39 0.44
N TRP A 84 -4.48 9.92 1.19
CA TRP A 84 -3.53 10.90 0.69
C TRP A 84 -2.42 10.19 -0.09
N MET A 85 -2.58 10.15 -1.41
CA MET A 85 -1.63 9.52 -2.32
C MET A 85 -1.29 10.43 -3.50
N GLY A 86 -0.01 10.71 -3.68
CA GLY A 86 0.46 11.68 -4.67
C GLY A 86 1.97 11.62 -4.89
N THR A 87 2.53 12.72 -5.39
CA THR A 87 3.98 12.86 -5.55
C THR A 87 4.57 13.82 -4.54
N PHE A 88 5.89 13.82 -4.42
CA PHE A 88 6.61 14.72 -3.50
C PHE A 88 6.45 16.21 -3.83
N GLN A 89 5.96 16.55 -5.03
CA GLN A 89 5.82 17.93 -5.53
C GLN A 89 4.35 18.35 -5.70
N SER A 90 3.41 17.53 -5.23
CA SER A 90 1.95 17.77 -5.34
C SER A 90 1.42 18.61 -4.19
#